data_AF-A0A538C228-F1
#
_entry.id   AF-A0A538C228-F1
#
_cell.length_a   1.000
_cell.length_b   1.000
_cell.length_c   1.000
_cell.angle_alpha   90.00
_cell.angle_beta   90.00
_cell.angle_gamma   90.00
#
_symmetry.space_group_name_H-M   'P 1'
#
loop_
_entity.id
_entity.type
_entity.pdbx_description
1 polymer ?
#
loop_
_entity_poly.entity_id
_entity_poly.type
_entity_poly.pdbx_seq_one_letter_code
_entity_poly.pdbx_strand_id
1 'polypeptide(L)'
;MAIRATRVDTFQRLLVRRGVGALEASRDRCQDCGRTPLTGEHVHLYDGRGSGIVCALCRPRRREAPVASELVRHCEHGLAVRLTPSAA
;
A
#
# COMPACT_ATOMS: atom_id res chain seq x y z
N MET A 1 -4.48 -5.60 30.17
CA MET A 1 -5.22 -6.62 29.40
C MET A 1 -4.23 -7.69 28.96
N ALA A 2 -4.41 -8.95 29.35
CA ALA A 2 -3.53 -10.04 28.93
C ALA A 2 -4.13 -10.73 27.70
N ILE A 3 -3.45 -10.64 26.56
CA ILE A 3 -3.81 -11.38 25.36
C ILE A 3 -3.39 -12.84 25.60
N ARG A 4 -4.35 -13.76 25.73
CA ARG A 4 -4.05 -15.20 25.74
C ARG A 4 -3.51 -15.58 24.36
N ALA A 5 -2.23 -15.89 24.29
CA ALA A 5 -1.65 -16.48 23.08
C ALA A 5 -2.23 -17.90 22.91
N THR A 6 -3.02 -18.10 21.87
CA THR A 6 -3.39 -19.44 21.40
C THR A 6 -2.14 -20.17 20.96
N ARG A 7 -2.06 -21.48 21.25
CA ARG A 7 -0.94 -22.31 20.80
C ARG A 7 -1.05 -22.49 19.28
N VAL A 8 -0.33 -21.67 18.53
CA VAL A 8 -0.28 -21.77 17.06
C VAL A 8 0.62 -22.94 16.68
N ASP A 9 0.07 -23.96 16.03
CA ASP A 9 0.86 -25.08 15.52
C ASP A 9 1.73 -24.67 14.32
N THR A 10 2.63 -25.56 13.89
CA THR A 10 3.58 -25.29 12.82
C THR A 10 2.89 -25.02 11.48
N PHE A 11 1.79 -25.73 11.19
CA PHE A 11 1.06 -25.57 9.94
C PHE A 11 0.34 -24.21 9.91
N GLN A 12 -0.34 -23.84 11.00
CA GLN A 12 -0.94 -22.51 11.13
C GLN A 12 0.09 -21.39 10.95
N ARG A 13 1.30 -21.52 11.50
CA ARG A 13 2.39 -20.55 11.29
C ARG A 13 2.81 -20.44 9.83
N LEU A 14 2.90 -21.56 9.11
CA LEU A 14 3.24 -21.58 7.69
C LEU A 14 2.19 -20.86 6.85
N LEU A 15 0.90 -21.13 7.11
CA LEU A 15 -0.21 -20.46 6.42
C LEU A 15 -0.18 -18.95 6.64
N VAL A 16 0.01 -18.50 7.89
CA VAL A 16 0.10 -17.07 8.21
C VAL A 16 1.28 -16.43 7.49
N ARG A 17 2.48 -17.03 7.53
CA ARG A 17 3.66 -16.48 6.84
C ARG A 17 3.45 -16.37 5.34
N ARG A 18 2.83 -17.38 4.73
CA ARG A 18 2.50 -17.36 3.30
C ARG A 18 1.50 -16.25 2.97
N GLY A 19 0.45 -16.11 3.79
CA GLY A 19 -0.56 -15.05 3.62
C GLY A 19 0.02 -13.65 3.79
N VAL A 20 0.81 -13.42 4.84
CA VAL A 20 1.49 -12.14 5.10
C VAL A 20 2.48 -11.82 3.98
N GLY A 21 3.30 -12.79 3.54
CA GLY A 21 4.23 -12.58 2.44
C GLY A 21 3.53 -12.22 1.12
N ALA A 22 2.39 -12.85 0.82
CA ALA A 22 1.58 -12.49 -0.34
C ALA A 22 1.01 -11.06 -0.22
N LEU A 23 0.54 -10.66 0.96
CA LEU A 23 0.04 -9.31 1.23
C LEU A 23 1.15 -8.25 1.16
N GLU A 24 2.35 -8.56 1.64
CA GLU A 24 3.52 -7.68 1.56
C GLU A 24 4.02 -7.50 0.12
N ALA A 25 3.93 -8.56 -0.69
CA ALA A 25 4.30 -8.52 -2.11
C ALA A 25 3.35 -7.65 -2.94
N SER A 26 2.07 -7.59 -2.58
CA SER A 26 1.07 -6.76 -3.26
C SER A 26 1.01 -5.32 -2.73
N ARG A 27 1.78 -4.97 -1.70
CA ARG A 27 1.80 -3.61 -1.14
C ARG A 27 2.75 -2.74 -1.94
N ASP A 28 2.21 -1.66 -2.47
CA ASP A 28 3.01 -0.56 -3.01
C ASP A 28 3.94 -0.02 -1.93
N ARG A 29 5.23 0.10 -2.25
CA ARG A 29 6.24 0.71 -1.38
C ARG A 29 6.83 1.92 -2.06
N CYS A 30 7.07 2.97 -1.28
CA CYS A 30 7.76 4.14 -1.77
C CYS A 30 9.17 3.75 -2.23
N GLN A 31 9.53 4.09 -3.47
CA GLN A 31 10.85 3.79 -4.02
C GLN A 31 11.98 4.49 -3.24
N ASP A 32 11.73 5.68 -2.71
CA ASP A 32 12.76 6.50 -2.05
C ASP A 32 13.02 6.12 -0.58
N CYS A 33 11.97 5.85 0.21
CA CYS A 33 12.10 5.58 1.64
C CYS A 33 11.67 4.17 2.07
N GLY A 34 11.15 3.36 1.15
CA GLY A 34 10.75 1.98 1.40
C GLY A 34 9.45 1.81 2.21
N ARG A 35 8.89 2.88 2.78
CA ARG A 35 7.64 2.79 3.56
C ARG A 35 6.47 2.34 2.68
N THR A 36 5.52 1.61 3.27
CA THR A 36 4.20 1.37 2.65
C THR A 36 3.34 2.63 2.86
N PRO A 37 2.89 3.30 1.79
CA PRO A 37 1.92 4.38 1.89
C PRO A 37 0.62 3.88 2.54
N LEU A 38 0.02 4.70 3.41
CA LEU A 38 -1.18 4.33 4.15
C LEU A 38 -2.45 4.72 3.38
N THR A 39 -3.57 4.03 3.65
CA THR A 39 -4.88 4.41 3.12
C THR A 39 -5.19 5.88 3.43
N GLY A 40 -5.63 6.62 2.41
CA GLY A 40 -5.89 8.05 2.49
C GLY A 40 -4.69 8.95 2.19
N GLU A 41 -3.47 8.41 2.12
CA GLU A 41 -2.32 9.16 1.63
C GLU A 41 -2.32 9.25 0.10
N HIS A 42 -1.60 10.23 -0.43
CA HIS A 42 -1.32 10.31 -1.85
C HIS A 42 0.00 9.61 -2.19
N VAL A 43 -0.02 8.90 -3.31
CA VAL A 43 1.15 8.36 -4.00
C VAL A 43 1.28 8.99 -5.37
N HIS A 44 2.52 9.11 -5.83
CA HIS A 44 2.87 9.75 -7.09
C HIS A 44 3.56 8.74 -7.99
N LEU A 45 3.00 8.53 -9.17
CA LEU A 45 3.50 7.59 -10.16
C LEU A 45 4.53 8.28 -11.05
N TYR A 46 5.69 7.65 -11.18
CA TYR A 46 6.77 8.07 -12.08
C TYR A 46 7.04 6.97 -13.10
N ASP A 47 7.41 7.35 -14.31
CA ASP A 47 7.81 6.47 -15.40
C ASP A 47 9.32 6.62 -15.73
N GLY A 48 9.80 5.85 -16.71
CA GLY A 48 11.18 5.93 -17.18
C GLY A 48 12.23 5.43 -16.17
N ARG A 49 13.39 6.10 -16.11
CA ARG A 49 14.56 5.67 -15.31
C ARG A 49 14.31 5.74 -13.79
N GLY A 50 13.34 6.54 -13.37
CA GLY A 50 12.87 6.67 -12.00
C GLY A 50 11.52 6.00 -11.77
N SER A 51 11.16 5.00 -12.59
CA SER A 51 9.83 4.40 -12.56
C SER A 51 9.51 3.82 -11.20
N GLY A 52 8.30 4.07 -10.72
CA GLY A 52 7.82 3.53 -9.46
C GLY A 52 6.89 4.49 -8.74
N ILE A 53 6.58 4.12 -7.51
CA ILE A 53 5.64 4.83 -6.66
C ILE A 53 6.42 5.61 -5.63
N VAL A 54 6.13 6.91 -5.51
CA VAL A 54 6.76 7.80 -4.53
C VAL A 54 5.70 8.38 -3.62
N CYS A 55 5.90 8.30 -2.32
CA CYS A 55 4.92 8.82 -1.36
C CYS A 55 4.94 10.36 -1.31
N ALA A 56 3.84 10.95 -0.84
CA ALA A 56 3.72 12.41 -0.69
C ALA A 56 4.87 13.09 0.08
N LEU A 57 5.48 12.38 1.04
CA LEU A 57 6.62 12.89 1.83
C LEU A 57 7.92 12.94 1.01
N CYS A 58 8.09 12.05 0.04
CA CYS A 58 9.28 11.96 -0.79
C CYS A 58 9.16 12.75 -2.09
N ARG A 59 7.93 13.05 -2.55
CA ARG A 59 7.67 13.84 -3.77
C ARG A 59 8.44 15.17 -3.83
N PRO A 60 8.59 15.96 -2.74
CA PRO A 60 9.35 17.20 -2.80
C PRO A 60 10.84 17.01 -3.16
N ARG A 61 11.38 15.80 -3.00
CA ARG A 61 12.78 15.48 -3.36
C ARG A 61 12.96 15.23 -4.86
N ARG A 62 11.86 15.01 -5.60
CA ARG A 62 11.87 14.80 -7.05
C ARG A 62 11.56 16.11 -7.77
N ARG A 63 12.43 16.47 -8.70
CA ARG A 63 12.29 17.68 -9.52
C ARG A 63 11.20 17.50 -10.59
N GLU A 64 11.17 16.31 -11.18
CA GLU A 64 10.18 15.94 -12.20
C GLU A 64 8.77 15.90 -11.62
N ALA A 65 7.80 16.36 -12.41
CA ALA A 65 6.40 16.19 -12.11
C ALA A 65 6.01 14.71 -12.27
N PRO A 66 5.15 14.18 -11.39
CA PRO A 66 4.67 12.81 -11.55
C PRO A 66 3.72 12.70 -12.73
N VAL A 67 3.65 11.50 -13.33
CA VAL A 67 2.72 11.16 -14.41
C VAL A 67 1.28 11.20 -13.89
N ALA A 68 1.07 10.71 -12.67
CA ALA A 68 -0.21 10.75 -11.99
C ALA A 68 -0.02 10.82 -10.47
N SER A 69 -1.04 11.33 -9.79
CA SER A 69 -1.14 11.28 -8.33
C SER A 69 -2.42 10.56 -7.95
N GLU A 70 -2.31 9.53 -7.12
CA GLU A 70 -3.42 8.67 -6.74
C GLU A 70 -3.58 8.64 -5.22
N LEU A 71 -4.82 8.50 -4.77
CA LEU A 71 -5.12 8.21 -3.36
C LEU A 71 -4.96 6.72 -3.11
N VAL A 72 -4.21 6.37 -2.08
CA VAL A 72 -4.11 4.99 -1.59
C VAL A 72 -5.47 4.60 -1.02
N ARG A 73 -6.12 3.63 -1.66
CA ARG A 73 -7.44 3.17 -1.25
C ARG A 73 -7.33 2.03 -0.25
N HIS A 74 -8.37 1.81 0.54
CA HIS A 74 -8.44 0.62 1.40
C HIS A 74 -8.52 -0.64 0.53
N CYS A 75 -8.03 -1.79 1.02
CA CYS A 75 -8.00 -3.03 0.25
C CYS A 75 -9.40 -3.56 -0.14
N GLU A 76 -10.44 -3.14 0.58
CA GLU A 76 -11.84 -3.49 0.29
C GLU A 76 -12.56 -2.45 -0.58
N HIS A 77 -11.86 -1.42 -1.07
CA HIS A 77 -12.46 -0.39 -1.89
C HIS A 77 -13.11 -1.01 -3.15
N GLY A 78 -14.41 -0.74 -3.35
CA GLY A 78 -15.23 -1.34 -4.40
C GLY A 78 -15.87 -2.69 -4.04
N LEU A 79 -15.46 -3.33 -2.93
CA LEU A 79 -16.08 -4.55 -2.40
C LEU A 79 -17.05 -4.24 -1.26
N ALA A 80 -16.70 -3.32 -0.36
CA ALA A 80 -17.54 -2.97 0.80
C ALA A 80 -18.38 -1.70 0.60
N VAL A 81 -18.13 -0.94 -0.47
CA VAL A 81 -18.80 0.34 -0.75
C VAL A 81 -19.18 0.44 -2.22
N ARG A 82 -20.43 0.80 -2.49
CA ARG A 82 -20.91 1.11 -3.85
C ARG A 82 -20.26 2.41 -4.32
N LEU A 83 -19.51 2.35 -5.42
CA LEU A 83 -18.92 3.52 -6.04
C LEU A 83 -20.04 4.34 -6.70
N THR A 84 -20.23 5.58 -6.25
CA THR A 84 -20.99 6.60 -6.97
C THR A 84 -20.02 7.44 -7.80
N PRO A 85 -20.35 7.80 -9.06
CA PRO A 85 -19.52 8.69 -9.84
C PRO A 85 -19.31 10.02 -9.10
N SER A 86 -18.10 10.56 -9.17
CA SER A 86 -17.79 11.89 -8.60
C SER A 86 -18.65 12.93 -9.30
N ALA A 87 -19.23 13.86 -8.54
CA ALA A 87 -19.79 15.07 -9.10
C ALA A 87 -18.66 15.86 -9.79
N ALA A 88 -18.91 16.26 -11.04
CA ALA A 88 -18.00 17.04 -11.87
C ALA A 88 -18.19 18.54 -11.62
#